data_AF-A0A2W3ZCM8-F1
#
_entry.id   AF-A0A2W3ZCM8-F1
#
_cell.length_a   1.000
_cell.length_b   1.000
_cell.length_c   1.000
_cell.angle_alpha   90.00
_cell.angle_beta   90.00
_cell.angle_gamma   90.00
#
_symmetry.space_group_name_H-M   'P 1'
#
loop_
_entity.id
_entity.type
_entity.pdbx_description
1 polymer ?
#
loop_
_entity_poly.entity_id
_entity_poly.type
_entity_poly.pdbx_seq_one_letter_code
_entity_poly.pdbx_strand_id
1 'polypeptide(L)'
;MDYEKALEYVKLAEDQDPTYQSYYFRFDIQYHKNLALYLQKKDTKYIDIARNLISSIEEIQDIQTAKIFKQELNHLVDNPAYYKNNTDYDIVQIKEQN
;
A
#
# COMPACT_ATOMS: atom_id res chain seq x y z
N MET A 1 5.18 -6.02 11.30
CA MET A 1 4.98 -5.47 9.95
C MET A 1 6.16 -4.56 9.68
N ASP A 2 6.97 -4.88 8.67
CA ASP A 2 8.21 -4.17 8.36
C ASP A 2 7.92 -3.05 7.34
N TYR A 3 7.45 -1.91 7.84
CA TYR A 3 7.10 -0.76 7.00
C TYR A 3 8.35 -0.09 6.40
N GLU A 4 9.53 -0.28 7.00
CA GLU A 4 10.78 0.26 6.49
C GLU A 4 11.17 -0.48 5.21
N LYS A 5 11.12 -1.82 5.22
CA LYS A 5 11.29 -2.61 3.99
C LYS A 5 10.23 -2.33 2.94
N ALA A 6 8.98 -2.10 3.35
CA ALA A 6 7.93 -1.71 2.40
C ALA A 6 8.30 -0.39 1.68
N LEU A 7 8.84 0.59 2.40
CA LEU A 7 9.32 1.84 1.80
C LEU A 7 10.56 1.65 0.91
N GLU A 8 11.45 0.71 1.25
CA GLU A 8 12.57 0.33 0.38
C GLU A 8 12.08 -0.27 -0.94
N TYR A 9 11.10 -1.19 -0.91
CA TYR A 9 10.52 -1.77 -2.11
C TYR A 9 9.75 -0.74 -2.95
N VAL A 10 9.04 0.19 -2.31
CA VAL A 10 8.42 1.33 -3.00
C VAL A 10 9.47 2.13 -3.76
N LYS A 11 10.60 2.43 -3.13
CA LYS A 11 11.69 3.17 -3.78
C LYS A 11 12.27 2.40 -4.97
N LEU A 12 12.51 1.10 -4.81
CA LEU A 12 12.97 0.25 -5.90
C LEU A 12 11.99 0.21 -7.07
N ALA A 13 10.68 0.16 -6.80
CA ALA A 13 9.65 0.21 -7.82
C ALA A 13 9.59 1.58 -8.52
N GLU A 14 9.73 2.67 -7.78
CA GLU A 14 9.84 4.03 -8.33
C GLU A 14 11.07 4.16 -9.26
N ASP A 15 12.21 3.59 -8.87
CA ASP A 15 13.44 3.60 -9.67
C ASP A 15 13.35 2.74 -10.95
N GLN A 16 12.45 1.75 -10.98
CA GLN A 16 12.22 0.86 -12.14
C GLN A 16 11.25 1.42 -13.19
N ASP A 17 10.52 2.51 -12.90
CA ASP A 17 9.69 3.24 -13.87
C ASP A 17 10.20 4.68 -14.10
N PRO A 18 11.44 4.86 -14.60
CA PRO A 18 12.01 6.20 -14.80
C PRO A 18 11.29 6.99 -15.90
N THR A 19 10.60 6.29 -16.81
CA THR A 19 9.91 6.89 -17.95
C THR A 19 8.45 7.22 -17.66
N TYR A 20 7.95 6.85 -16.48
CA TYR A 20 6.57 7.10 -16.08
C TYR A 20 5.56 6.58 -17.10
N GLN A 21 5.79 5.40 -17.70
CA GLN A 21 4.97 4.98 -18.85
C GLN A 21 3.68 4.31 -18.42
N SER A 22 3.65 3.66 -17.25
CA SER A 22 2.47 2.98 -16.76
C SER A 22 1.75 3.83 -15.72
N TYR A 23 0.56 4.31 -16.07
CA TYR A 23 -0.35 4.98 -15.13
C TYR A 23 -0.74 4.03 -13.99
N TYR A 24 -1.13 2.79 -14.30
CA TYR A 24 -1.53 1.79 -13.30
C TYR A 24 -0.44 1.53 -12.27
N PHE A 25 0.80 1.33 -12.74
CA PHE A 25 1.93 1.07 -11.87
C PHE A 25 2.19 2.21 -10.88
N ARG A 26 1.98 3.46 -11.31
CA ARG A 26 2.14 4.63 -10.44
C ARG A 26 1.06 4.74 -9.38
N PHE A 27 -0.19 4.42 -9.72
CA PHE A 27 -1.27 4.37 -8.75
C PHE A 27 -1.02 3.29 -7.70
N ASP A 28 -0.56 2.12 -8.13
CA ASP A 28 -0.18 1.02 -7.23
C ASP A 28 0.94 1.44 -6.28
N ILE A 29 2.03 2.02 -6.80
CA ILE A 29 3.14 2.52 -5.98
C ILE A 29 2.65 3.55 -4.97
N GLN A 30 1.88 4.55 -5.41
CA GLN A 30 1.41 5.61 -4.53
C GLN A 30 0.49 5.07 -3.44
N TYR A 31 -0.40 4.13 -3.77
CA TYR A 31 -1.27 3.50 -2.79
C TYR A 31 -0.44 2.81 -1.69
N HIS A 32 0.47 1.91 -2.06
CA HIS A 32 1.27 1.15 -1.09
C HIS A 32 2.25 2.03 -0.30
N LYS A 33 2.79 3.08 -0.93
CA LYS A 33 3.61 4.11 -0.26
C LYS A 33 2.83 4.78 0.86
N ASN A 34 1.58 5.15 0.62
CA ASN A 34 0.76 5.80 1.64
C ASN A 34 0.39 4.84 2.78
N LEU A 35 0.15 3.56 2.50
CA LEU A 35 -0.04 2.55 3.55
C LEU A 35 1.21 2.42 4.44
N ALA A 36 2.39 2.31 3.83
CA ALA A 36 3.65 2.21 4.57
C ALA A 36 3.93 3.48 5.40
N LEU A 37 3.70 4.66 4.83
CA LEU A 37 3.84 5.94 5.53
C LEU A 37 2.85 6.10 6.69
N TYR A 38 1.60 5.64 6.54
CA TYR A 38 0.65 5.58 7.64
C TYR A 38 1.17 4.70 8.77
N LEU A 39 1.67 3.50 8.45
CA LEU A 39 2.19 2.57 9.45
C LEU A 39 3.43 3.11 10.17
N GLN A 40 4.32 3.79 9.44
CA GLN A 40 5.53 4.42 9.98
C GLN A 40 5.21 5.63 10.87
N LYS A 41 4.38 6.56 10.37
CA LYS A 41 4.18 7.88 10.97
C LYS A 41 2.96 7.99 11.87
N LYS A 42 2.04 7.03 11.78
CA LYS A 42 0.73 7.01 12.48
C LYS A 42 -0.13 8.25 12.19
N ASP A 43 0.06 8.85 11.02
CA ASP A 43 -0.63 10.08 10.59
C ASP A 43 -1.74 9.75 9.60
N THR A 44 -2.98 10.08 9.94
CA THR A 44 -4.18 9.73 9.15
C THR A 44 -4.22 10.40 7.78
N LYS A 45 -3.44 11.46 7.55
CA LYS A 45 -3.37 12.10 6.22
C LYS A 45 -3.01 11.11 5.10
N TYR A 46 -2.22 10.08 5.42
CA TYR A 46 -1.82 9.07 4.45
C TYR A 46 -2.97 8.13 4.07
N ILE A 47 -3.92 7.91 5.00
CA ILE A 47 -5.17 7.20 4.71
C ILE A 47 -6.08 8.06 3.83
N ASP A 48 -6.15 9.38 4.10
CA ASP A 48 -6.96 10.29 3.28
C ASP A 48 -6.42 10.37 1.84
N ILE A 49 -5.10 10.41 1.67
CA ILE A 49 -4.47 10.33 0.34
C ILE A 49 -4.82 9.00 -0.36
N ALA A 50 -4.74 7.87 0.35
CA ALA A 50 -5.11 6.57 -0.22
C ALA A 50 -6.58 6.50 -0.64
N ARG A 51 -7.52 7.08 0.14
CA ARG A 51 -8.94 7.16 -0.22
C ARG A 51 -9.16 8.02 -1.47
N ASN A 52 -8.52 9.18 -1.53
CA ASN A 52 -8.62 10.06 -2.70
C ASN A 52 -8.09 9.37 -3.97
N LEU A 53 -6.99 8.62 -3.84
CA LEU A 53 -6.44 7.84 -4.94
C LEU A 53 -7.44 6.79 -5.44
N ILE A 54 -8.06 6.02 -4.51
CA ILE A 54 -9.10 5.04 -4.85
C ILE A 54 -10.26 5.71 -5.60
N SER A 55 -10.72 6.88 -5.14
CA SER A 55 -11.77 7.63 -5.83
C SER A 55 -11.37 8.02 -7.25
N SER A 56 -10.13 8.47 -7.48
CA SER A 56 -9.65 8.76 -8.83
C SER A 56 -9.56 7.53 -9.74
N ILE A 57 -9.21 6.36 -9.19
CA ILE A 57 -9.22 5.08 -9.94
C ILE A 57 -10.67 4.72 -10.34
N GLU A 58 -11.62 4.91 -9.43
CA GLU A 58 -13.04 4.68 -9.71
C GLU A 58 -13.60 5.63 -10.77
N GLU A 59 -13.21 6.92 -10.73
CA GLU A 59 -13.63 7.94 -11.71
C GLU A 59 -13.21 7.59 -13.14
N ILE A 60 -12.02 6.99 -13.33
CA ILE A 60 -11.55 6.52 -14.65
C ILE A 60 -12.11 5.16 -15.07
N GLN A 61 -13.13 4.66 -14.34
CA GLN A 61 -13.83 3.40 -14.60
C GLN A 61 -13.02 2.12 -14.34
N ASP A 62 -11.89 2.18 -13.62
CA ASP A 62 -11.20 0.98 -13.14
C ASP A 62 -11.81 0.51 -11.80
N ILE A 63 -13.05 0.06 -11.89
CA ILE A 63 -13.87 -0.33 -10.75
C ILE A 63 -13.26 -1.53 -10.00
N GLN A 64 -12.58 -2.42 -10.72
CA GLN A 64 -12.00 -3.63 -10.13
C GLN A 64 -10.82 -3.27 -9.22
N THR A 65 -9.88 -2.46 -9.69
CA THR A 65 -8.74 -2.01 -8.89
C THR A 65 -9.20 -1.18 -7.70
N ALA A 66 -10.13 -0.24 -7.91
CA ALA A 66 -10.69 0.58 -6.82
C ALA A 66 -11.33 -0.28 -5.72
N LYS A 67 -12.07 -1.34 -6.11
CA LYS A 67 -12.68 -2.28 -5.16
C LYS A 67 -11.63 -3.03 -4.34
N ILE A 68 -10.57 -3.53 -4.98
CA ILE A 68 -9.48 -4.26 -4.31
C ILE A 68 -8.82 -3.37 -3.26
N PHE A 69 -8.41 -2.16 -3.65
CA PHE A 69 -7.76 -1.22 -2.75
C PHE A 69 -8.67 -0.78 -1.61
N LYS A 70 -9.96 -0.55 -1.87
CA LYS A 70 -10.93 -0.21 -0.82
C LYS A 70 -11.07 -1.32 0.21
N GLN A 71 -11.12 -2.58 -0.22
CA GLN A 71 -11.21 -3.72 0.68
C GLN A 71 -9.94 -3.84 1.54
N GLU A 72 -8.76 -3.75 0.92
CA GLU A 72 -7.49 -3.81 1.63
C GLU A 72 -7.34 -2.66 2.65
N LEU A 73 -7.60 -1.42 2.24
CA LEU A 73 -7.51 -0.25 3.11
C LEU A 73 -8.44 -0.39 4.32
N ASN A 74 -9.69 -0.81 4.11
CA ASN A 74 -10.64 -1.03 5.20
C ASN A 74 -10.16 -2.13 6.15
N HIS A 75 -9.58 -3.21 5.64
CA HIS A 75 -9.01 -4.25 6.50
C HIS A 75 -7.85 -3.73 7.35
N LEU A 76 -7.01 -2.84 6.81
CA LEU A 76 -5.87 -2.27 7.53
C LEU A 76 -6.30 -1.24 8.59
N VAL A 77 -7.29 -0.42 8.30
CA VAL A 77 -7.71 0.71 9.15
C VAL A 77 -8.79 0.31 10.16
N ASP A 78 -9.80 -0.46 9.74
CA ASP A 78 -11.00 -0.72 10.55
C ASP A 78 -10.94 -2.09 11.26
N ASN A 79 -10.14 -3.04 10.76
CA ASN A 79 -10.03 -4.37 11.37
C ASN A 79 -8.61 -4.99 11.27
N PRO A 80 -7.59 -4.36 11.90
CA PRO A 80 -6.21 -4.84 11.84
C PRO A 80 -6.02 -6.26 12.41
N ALA A 81 -6.90 -6.72 13.31
CA ALA A 81 -6.88 -8.07 13.86
C ALA A 81 -7.24 -9.15 12.82
N TYR A 82 -8.12 -8.83 11.86
CA TYR A 82 -8.50 -9.74 10.78
C TYR A 82 -7.33 -10.01 9.82
N TYR A 83 -6.52 -8.99 9.51
CA TYR A 83 -5.39 -9.11 8.58
C TYR A 83 -4.27 -10.02 9.13
N LYS A 84 -4.00 -9.94 10.45
CA LYS A 84 -3.03 -10.83 11.13
C LYS A 84 -3.44 -12.31 11.08
N ASN A 85 -4.73 -12.59 11.00
CA ASN A 85 -5.27 -13.95 11.15
C ASN A 85 -5.72 -14.60 9.83
N ASN A 86 -5.83 -13.84 8.73
CA ASN A 86 -6.42 -14.33 7.47
C ASN A 86 -5.58 -14.04 6.22
N THR A 87 -4.33 -13.60 6.38
CA THR A 87 -3.40 -13.48 5.26
C THR A 87 -2.24 -14.45 5.47
N ASP A 88 -2.10 -15.45 4.60
CA ASP A 88 -1.01 -16.45 4.59
C ASP A 88 0.34 -15.85 4.16
N TYR A 89 0.59 -14.58 4.47
CA TYR A 89 1.91 -14.00 4.24
C TYR A 89 2.84 -14.50 5.34
N ASP A 90 3.78 -15.37 4.96
CA ASP A 90 4.87 -15.80 5.83
C ASP A 90 5.53 -14.56 6.46
N ILE A 91 5.40 -14.44 7.79
CA ILE A 91 6.20 -13.50 8.55
C ILE A 91 7.63 -14.03 8.50
N VAL A 92 8.42 -13.55 7.56
CA VAL A 92 9.85 -13.82 7.51
C VAL A 92 10.45 -13.28 8.81
N GLN A 93 10.82 -14.18 9.73
CA GLN A 93 11.62 -13.82 10.90
C GLN A 93 12.99 -13.38 10.40
N ILE A 94 13.23 -12.07 10.43
CA ILE A 94 14.55 -11.51 10.17
C ILE A 94 15.41 -11.89 11.38
N LYS A 95 16.30 -12.87 11.19
CA LYS A 95 17.41 -13.06 12.12
C LYS A 95 18.33 -11.86 11.96
N GLU A 96 18.49 -11.09 13.03
CA GLU A 96 19.54 -10.07 13.13
C GLU A 96 20.88 -10.75 12.79
N GLN A 97 21.56 -10.28 11.75
CA GLN A 97 22.93 -10.66 11.49
C GLN A 97 23.83 -9.75 12.33
N ASN A 98 24.59 -10.40 13.23
CA ASN A 98 25.59 -9.80 14.11
C ASN A 98 26.62 -8.95 13.36
#